data_AF-A0A661SJD8-F1
#
_entry.id   AF-A0A661SJD8-F1
#
_cell.length_a   1.000
_cell.length_b   1.000
_cell.length_c   1.000
_cell.angle_alpha   90.00
_cell.angle_beta   90.00
_cell.angle_gamma   90.00
#
_symmetry.space_group_name_H-M   'P 1'
#
loop_
_entity.id
_entity.type
_entity.pdbx_description
1 polymer ?
#
loop_
_entity_poly.entity_id
_entity_poly.type
_entity_poly.pdbx_seq_one_letter_code
_entity_poly.pdbx_strand_id
1 'polypeptide(L)' 'GGVVKVRLQGACRGCPMSQITLKNGIERFLKDEIPEVDRVEAVD' A
#
# COMPACT_ATOMS: atom_id res chain seq x y z
N GLY A 1 -13.01 -2.52 -9.43
CA GLY A 1 -12.23 -1.35 -9.01
C GLY A 1 -10.77 -1.52 -9.34
N GLY A 2 -9.99 -0.51 -8.98
CA GLY A 2 -8.59 -0.35 -9.38
C GLY A 2 -7.60 -1.03 -8.44
N VAL A 3 -6.47 -1.47 -9.00
CA VAL A 3 -5.31 -1.96 -8.24
C VAL A 3 -4.22 -0.92 -8.30
N VAL A 4 -3.82 -0.40 -7.14
CA VAL A 4 -2.73 0.58 -7.05
C VAL A 4 -1.44 -0.16 -6.71
N LYS A 5 -0.42 -0.01 -7.56
CA LYS A 5 0.90 -0.59 -7.35
C LYS A 5 1.82 0.47 -6.75
N VAL A 6 2.41 0.18 -5.60
CA VAL A 6 3.30 1.10 -4.88
C VAL A 6 4.66 0.46 -4.67
N ARG A 7 5.73 1.22 -4.92
CA ARG A 7 7.09 0.80 -4.56
C ARG A 7 7.45 1.43 -3.22
N LEU A 8 7.55 0.60 -2.19
CA LEU A 8 7.95 1.06 -0.86
C LEU A 8 9.45 1.38 -0.85
N GLN A 9 9.81 2.58 -0.40
CA GLN A 9 11.20 3.02 -0.27
C GLN A 9 11.61 3.08 1.22
N GLY A 10 12.92 3.02 1.49
CA GLY A 10 13.49 3.13 2.84
C GLY A 10 13.52 1.82 3.65
N ALA A 11 13.66 1.93 4.98
CA ALA A 11 13.83 0.80 5.90
C ALA A 11 12.66 -0.20 5.88
N CYS A 12 11.48 0.23 5.41
CA CYS A 12 10.31 -0.62 5.24
C CYS A 12 10.48 -1.68 4.14
N ARG A 13 11.49 -1.57 3.27
CA ARG A 13 11.74 -2.54 2.18
C ARG A 13 12.18 -3.93 2.68
N GLY A 14 12.80 -4.01 3.85
CA GLY A 14 13.40 -5.26 4.36
C GLY A 14 12.62 -5.94 5.49
N CYS A 15 11.68 -5.25 6.14
CA CYS A 15 10.93 -5.79 7.27
C CYS A 15 9.51 -6.15 6.83
N PRO A 16 9.15 -7.45 6.72
CA PRO A 16 7.82 -7.87 6.27
C PRO A 16 6.70 -7.33 7.15
N MET A 17 6.98 -7.13 8.45
CA MET A 17 6.01 -6.57 9.39
C MET A 17 5.72 -5.09 9.10
N SER A 18 6.75 -4.30 8.79
CA SER A 18 6.59 -2.89 8.40
C SER A 18 5.88 -2.75 7.06
N GLN A 19 6.09 -3.65 6.11
CA GLN A 19 5.40 -3.64 4.81
C GLN A 19 3.89 -3.85 4.96
N ILE A 20 3.47 -4.81 5.79
CA ILE A 20 2.04 -5.10 6.01
C ILE A 20 1.34 -3.88 6.63
N THR A 21 1.91 -3.34 7.71
CA THR A 21 1.32 -2.19 8.42
C THR A 21 1.25 -0.96 7.51
N LEU A 22 2.32 -0.67 6.77
CA LEU A 22 2.37 0.49 5.88
C LEU A 22 1.41 0.33 4.69
N LYS A 23 1.36 -0.86 4.07
CA LYS A 23 0.40 -1.18 3.01
C LYS A 23 -1.03 -0.94 3.48
N ASN A 24 -1.41 -1.43 4.66
CA ASN A 24 -2.76 -1.28 5.19
C ASN A 24 -3.12 0.19 5.44
N GLY A 25 -2.18 0.99 5.95
CA GLY A 25 -2.35 2.43 6.11
C GLY A 25 -2.57 3.15 4.77
N ILE A 26 -1.75 2.83 3.77
CA ILE A 26 -1.85 3.39 2.41
C ILE A 26 -3.17 2.98 1.74
N GLU A 27 -3.58 1.72 1.86
CA GLU A 27 -4.83 1.24 1.27
C GLU A 27 -6.04 1.94 1.87
N ARG A 28 -6.07 2.13 3.18
CA ARG A 28 -7.15 2.86 3.84
C ARG A 28 -7.22 4.32 3.40
N PHE A 29 -6.07 4.99 3.38
CA PHE A 29 -5.97 6.37 2.91
C PHE A 29 -6.43 6.53 1.45
N LEU A 30 -5.98 5.63 0.57
CA LEU A 30 -6.37 5.66 -0.85
C LEU A 30 -7.85 5.35 -1.04
N LYS A 31 -8.46 4.47 -0.24
CA LYS A 31 -9.91 4.21 -0.31
C LYS A 31 -10.74 5.42 0.15
N ASP A 32 -10.24 6.17 1.13
CA ASP A 32 -10.89 7.39 1.63
C ASP A 32 -10.81 8.54 0.60
N GLU A 33 -9.67 8.73 -0.05
CA GLU A 33 -9.48 9.76 -1.09
C GLU A 33 -10.03 9.35 -2.46
N ILE A 34 -9.92 8.07 -2.81
CA ILE A 34 -10.18 7.50 -4.13
C ILE A 34 -11.01 6.22 -3.94
N PRO A 35 -12.35 6.34 -3.81
CA PRO A 35 -13.24 5.20 -3.50
C PRO A 35 -13.31 4.13 -4.60
N GLU A 36 -12.76 4.39 -5.78
CA GLU A 36 -12.61 3.41 -6.88
C GLU A 36 -11.44 2.41 -6.67
N VAL A 37 -10.58 2.62 -5.66
CA VAL A 37 -9.48 1.72 -5.31
C VAL A 37 -9.99 0.47 -4.58
N ASP A 38 -9.76 -0.71 -5.14
CA ASP A 38 -10.10 -1.99 -4.50
C ASP A 38 -8.99 -2.49 -3.58
N ARG A 39 -7.74 -2.45 -4.05
CA ARG A 39 -6.57 -3.03 -3.35
C ARG A 39 -5.25 -2.36 -3.70
N VAL A 40 -4.31 -2.39 -2.76
CA VAL A 40 -2.93 -1.95 -2.96
C VAL A 40 -1.98 -3.16 -3.05
N GLU A 41 -1.05 -3.12 -3.99
CA GLU A 41 0.02 -4.11 -4.14
C GLU A 41 1.38 -3.44 -4.02
N ALA A 42 2.23 -3.96 -3.13
CA ALA A 42 3.62 -3.54 -3.06
C ALA A 42 4.39 -4.21 -4.21
N VAL A 43 5.14 -3.43 -4.98
CA VAL A 43 6.04 -3.92 -6.03
C VAL A 43 7.48 -3.59 -5.66
N ASP A 44 8.38 -4.55 -5.86
CA ASP A 44 9.82 -4.38 -5.62
C ASP A 44 10.51 -3.49 -6.66
#